data_AF-A0A086LHW3-F1
#
_entry.id   AF-A0A086LHW3-F1
#
_cell.length_a   1.000
_cell.length_b   1.000
_cell.length_c   1.000
_cell.angle_alpha   90.00
_cell.angle_beta   90.00
_cell.angle_gamma   90.00
#
_symmetry.space_group_name_H-M   'P 1'
#
loop_
_entity.id
_entity.type
_entity.pdbx_description
1 polymer ?
#
loop_
_entity_poly.entity_id
_entity_poly.type
_entity_poly.pdbx_seq_one_letter_code
_entity_poly.pdbx_strand_id
1 'polypeptide(L)'
;MQGRARPSLAALYSWNYRRLGNLPAVVESERYITANPGLSFDFQFINVEDHAGKGETSPLPYFYQNLGEAEAVVALYMYMRLTGYPAEAISILTTYNGQLALISDVLHQRCAWNPAIGLPKAVATVDKYQGMQNDYILLSLVRTERVGHIRDVRRLIVAVSRARLGLYVFGRWSLFGNCAETRPVMRNFAKRPLQLALQLDEESFFTTRTTLLFLLRLLPTRLFLLVRLRARQAKTGEAQDEKEEMKGSRSPEESKNGTEKKTHRQQAKKRRK
;
A
#
# COMPACT_ATOMS: atom_id res chain seq x y z
N MET A 1 0.19 29.96 -3.08
CA MET A 1 0.94 28.97 -2.28
C MET A 1 0.10 27.72 -2.11
N GLN A 2 0.71 26.54 -1.92
CA GLN A 2 0.01 25.27 -1.74
C GLN A 2 0.02 24.84 -0.26
N GLY A 3 -1.05 24.17 0.17
CA GLY A 3 -1.26 23.75 1.57
C GLY A 3 -1.55 22.27 1.78
N ARG A 4 -1.26 21.41 0.77
CA ARG A 4 -1.84 20.06 0.70
C ARG A 4 -0.81 18.93 0.74
N ALA A 5 0.39 19.16 0.23
CA ALA A 5 1.43 18.15 0.10
C ALA A 5 2.77 18.64 0.67
N ARG A 6 3.67 17.71 1.02
CA ARG A 6 5.03 18.06 1.47
C ARG A 6 5.73 18.99 0.45
N PRO A 7 6.62 19.90 0.89
CA PRO A 7 7.41 20.73 -0.02
C PRO A 7 8.23 19.92 -1.03
N SER A 8 8.74 18.77 -0.61
CA SER A 8 9.48 17.81 -1.45
C SER A 8 8.63 17.24 -2.59
N LEU A 9 7.37 16.91 -2.33
CA LEU A 9 6.40 16.47 -3.34
C LEU A 9 5.97 17.64 -4.24
N ALA A 10 5.74 18.81 -3.65
CA ALA A 10 5.38 20.02 -4.40
C ALA A 10 6.46 20.44 -5.41
N ALA A 11 7.73 20.16 -5.10
CA ALA A 11 8.85 20.38 -6.02
C ALA A 11 8.72 19.61 -7.34
N LEU A 12 7.98 18.49 -7.37
CA LEU A 12 7.75 17.71 -8.59
C LEU A 12 6.90 18.44 -9.64
N TYR A 13 5.98 19.31 -9.22
CA TYR A 13 5.04 19.98 -10.14
C TYR A 13 5.09 21.52 -10.08
N SER A 14 5.76 22.11 -9.08
CA SER A 14 5.82 23.57 -8.89
C SER A 14 6.38 24.35 -10.08
N TRP A 15 7.28 23.75 -10.86
CA TRP A 15 7.90 24.36 -12.05
C TRP A 15 6.89 24.76 -13.13
N ASN A 16 5.72 24.11 -13.18
CA ASN A 16 4.68 24.41 -14.16
C ASN A 16 3.75 25.55 -13.70
N TYR A 17 3.97 26.12 -12.51
CA TYR A 17 3.13 27.17 -11.94
C TYR A 17 3.97 28.40 -11.60
N ARG A 18 3.41 29.60 -11.85
CA ARG A 18 4.08 30.86 -11.54
C ARG A 18 4.22 31.03 -10.03
N ARG A 19 5.45 30.93 -9.51
CA ARG A 19 5.81 31.19 -8.10
C ARG A 19 5.00 30.36 -7.08
N LEU A 20 4.86 29.05 -7.32
CA LEU A 20 4.16 28.17 -6.37
C LEU A 20 5.02 27.89 -5.12
N GLY A 21 4.79 28.65 -4.05
CA GLY A 21 5.36 28.40 -2.72
C GLY A 21 4.51 27.48 -1.83
N ASN A 22 4.95 27.26 -0.59
CA ASN A 22 4.27 26.42 0.42
C ASN A 22 3.71 27.30 1.55
N LEU A 23 2.53 26.97 2.08
CA LEU A 23 1.98 27.64 3.26
C LEU A 23 2.74 27.22 4.53
N PRO A 24 2.89 28.10 5.55
CA PRO A 24 3.59 27.78 6.81
C PRO A 24 3.07 26.51 7.48
N ALA A 25 1.74 26.30 7.47
CA ALA A 25 1.11 25.10 8.02
C ALA A 25 1.62 23.76 7.41
N VAL A 26 2.15 23.77 6.19
CA VAL A 26 2.77 22.59 5.56
C VAL A 26 4.25 22.45 5.91
N VAL A 27 4.92 23.56 6.19
CA VAL A 27 6.36 23.57 6.50
C VAL A 27 6.61 23.24 7.97
N GLU A 28 5.71 23.67 8.86
CA GLU A 28 5.89 23.60 10.31
C GLU A 28 5.18 22.41 10.96
N SER A 29 4.12 21.88 10.32
CA SER A 29 3.37 20.76 10.90
C SER A 29 4.18 19.47 10.86
N GLU A 30 4.28 18.82 12.02
CA GLU A 30 4.94 17.52 12.21
C GLU A 30 4.51 16.49 11.16
N ARG A 31 3.22 16.46 10.81
CA ARG A 31 2.65 15.59 9.78
C ARG A 31 3.42 15.63 8.44
N TYR A 32 3.92 16.80 8.02
CA TYR A 32 4.63 16.95 6.76
C TYR A 32 6.16 16.85 6.89
N ILE A 33 6.67 16.83 8.13
CA ILE A 33 8.10 16.71 8.46
C ILE A 33 8.49 15.25 8.72
N THR A 34 7.66 14.51 9.46
CA THR A 34 7.84 13.10 9.83
C THR A 34 7.96 12.23 8.59
N ALA A 35 8.95 11.35 8.52
CA ALA A 35 9.20 10.49 7.38
C ALA A 35 8.09 9.43 7.19
N ASN A 36 8.15 8.69 6.10
CA ASN A 36 7.25 7.57 5.84
C ASN A 36 7.86 6.31 6.47
N PRO A 37 7.25 5.70 7.51
CA PRO A 37 7.77 4.48 8.14
C PRO A 37 8.08 3.36 7.15
N GLY A 38 9.21 2.68 7.33
CA GLY A 38 9.65 1.59 6.49
C GLY A 38 10.18 2.01 5.10
N LEU A 39 10.09 3.30 4.75
CA LEU A 39 10.43 3.81 3.43
C LEU A 39 11.47 4.93 3.54
N SER A 40 12.66 4.72 2.98
CA SER A 40 13.78 5.66 3.17
C SER A 40 13.46 7.05 2.63
N PHE A 41 12.67 7.14 1.55
CA PHE A 41 12.33 8.39 0.87
C PHE A 41 10.84 8.67 0.87
N ASP A 42 10.46 9.94 0.94
CA ASP A 42 9.06 10.38 0.83
C ASP A 42 8.50 10.25 -0.60
N PHE A 43 9.36 10.18 -1.61
CA PHE A 43 8.99 9.81 -2.96
C PHE A 43 10.10 9.03 -3.65
N GLN A 44 9.76 8.12 -4.56
CA GLN A 44 10.77 7.39 -5.30
C GLN A 44 10.24 6.96 -6.65
N PHE A 45 11.14 6.90 -7.64
CA PHE A 45 10.88 6.19 -8.88
C PHE A 45 11.55 4.82 -8.76
N ILE A 46 10.78 3.77 -8.91
CA ILE A 46 11.21 2.38 -8.86
C ILE A 46 11.27 1.89 -10.30
N ASN A 47 12.49 1.63 -10.78
CA ASN A 47 12.70 1.05 -12.10
C ASN A 47 12.25 -0.41 -12.10
N VAL A 48 11.30 -0.73 -12.97
CA VAL A 48 10.78 -2.09 -13.16
C VAL A 48 11.23 -2.59 -14.52
N GLU A 49 12.17 -3.53 -14.49
CA GLU A 49 12.64 -4.26 -15.67
C GLU A 49 11.63 -5.33 -16.11
N ASP A 50 11.96 -6.04 -17.19
CA ASP A 50 11.10 -7.09 -17.72
C ASP A 50 10.87 -8.20 -16.68
N HIS A 51 9.62 -8.59 -16.51
CA HIS A 51 9.22 -9.69 -15.64
C HIS A 51 8.93 -10.91 -16.50
N ALA A 52 9.62 -12.02 -16.22
CA ALA A 52 9.57 -13.23 -17.05
C ALA A 52 9.80 -12.94 -18.57
N GLY A 53 10.76 -12.05 -18.86
CA GLY A 53 11.12 -11.63 -20.22
C GLY A 53 10.09 -10.73 -20.91
N LYS A 54 9.10 -10.20 -20.17
CA LYS A 54 8.06 -9.33 -20.71
C LYS A 54 7.98 -8.00 -19.94
N GLY A 55 7.95 -6.90 -20.69
CA GLY A 55 7.66 -5.56 -20.18
C GLY A 55 6.16 -5.25 -20.25
N GLU A 56 5.78 -4.34 -21.16
CA GLU A 56 4.36 -4.09 -21.45
C GLU A 56 3.75 -5.22 -22.27
N THR A 57 2.48 -5.53 -22.03
CA THR A 57 1.67 -6.49 -22.79
C THR A 57 0.30 -5.86 -23.08
N SER A 58 -0.38 -6.34 -24.12
CA SER A 58 -1.70 -5.84 -24.50
C SER A 58 -2.57 -7.03 -24.95
N PRO A 59 -3.28 -7.73 -24.04
CA PRO A 59 -4.10 -8.89 -24.39
C PRO A 59 -5.25 -8.53 -25.35
N LEU A 60 -5.72 -7.28 -25.29
CA LEU A 60 -6.64 -6.68 -26.26
C LEU A 60 -5.99 -5.41 -26.83
N PRO A 61 -6.35 -4.97 -28.05
CA PRO A 61 -5.85 -3.72 -28.60
C PRO A 61 -6.05 -2.54 -27.63
N TYR A 62 -4.98 -1.76 -27.41
CA TYR A 62 -4.94 -0.60 -26.50
C TYR A 62 -5.18 -0.89 -25.01
N PHE A 63 -5.30 -2.16 -24.63
CA PHE A 63 -5.50 -2.61 -23.25
C PHE A 63 -4.16 -2.92 -22.58
N TYR A 64 -3.33 -1.89 -22.42
CA TYR A 64 -1.96 -2.04 -21.91
C TYR A 64 -1.92 -2.48 -20.45
N GLN A 65 -1.03 -3.43 -20.18
CA GLN A 65 -0.77 -4.05 -18.88
C GLN A 65 0.73 -4.28 -18.70
N ASN A 66 1.19 -4.31 -17.45
CA ASN A 66 2.54 -4.67 -17.07
C ASN A 66 2.47 -5.45 -15.77
N LEU A 67 2.66 -6.77 -15.86
CA LEU A 67 2.55 -7.69 -14.73
C LEU A 67 3.62 -7.41 -13.68
N GLY A 68 4.86 -7.12 -14.09
CA GLY A 68 5.94 -6.81 -13.17
C GLY A 68 5.64 -5.57 -12.32
N GLU A 69 5.11 -4.52 -12.94
CA GLU A 69 4.69 -3.33 -12.21
C GLU A 69 3.49 -3.60 -11.30
N ALA A 70 2.47 -4.33 -11.77
CA ALA A 70 1.28 -4.65 -10.97
C ALA A 70 1.67 -5.44 -9.70
N GLU A 71 2.52 -6.45 -9.87
CA GLU A 71 3.07 -7.25 -8.80
C GLU A 71 3.92 -6.44 -7.80
N ALA A 72 4.79 -5.55 -8.30
CA ALA A 72 5.63 -4.69 -7.45
C ALA A 72 4.81 -3.67 -6.64
N VAL A 73 3.81 -3.06 -7.28
CA VAL A 73 2.89 -2.11 -6.63
C VAL A 73 2.11 -2.79 -5.51
N VAL A 74 1.54 -3.97 -5.78
CA VAL A 74 0.79 -4.72 -4.76
C VAL A 74 1.71 -5.20 -3.64
N ALA A 75 2.93 -5.63 -3.96
CA ALA A 75 3.91 -6.01 -2.94
C ALA A 75 4.29 -4.84 -2.01
N LEU A 76 4.47 -3.63 -2.54
CA LEU A 76 4.71 -2.44 -1.71
C LEU A 76 3.48 -2.08 -0.87
N TYR A 77 2.28 -2.16 -1.45
CA TYR A 77 1.03 -1.97 -0.69
C TYR A 77 0.93 -2.94 0.50
N MET A 78 1.18 -4.23 0.26
CA MET A 78 1.19 -5.25 1.32
C MET A 78 2.24 -4.94 2.39
N TYR A 79 3.45 -4.54 1.99
CA TYR A 79 4.49 -4.12 2.93
C TYR A 79 4.03 -2.96 3.81
N MET A 80 3.46 -1.91 3.22
CA MET A 80 2.95 -0.76 3.98
C MET A 80 1.86 -1.19 4.96
N ARG A 81 0.92 -2.05 4.55
CA ARG A 81 -0.12 -2.57 5.46
C ARG A 81 0.45 -3.38 6.61
N LEU A 82 1.44 -4.22 6.35
CA LEU A 82 2.13 -4.99 7.39
C LEU A 82 2.97 -4.13 8.33
N THR A 83 3.45 -2.96 7.89
CA THR A 83 4.10 -1.95 8.75
C THR A 83 3.06 -1.14 9.56
N GLY A 84 1.75 -1.31 9.29
CA GLY A 84 0.67 -0.67 10.04
C GLY A 84 0.05 0.56 9.38
N TYR A 85 0.36 0.86 8.11
CA TYR A 85 -0.25 1.99 7.41
C TYR A 85 -1.76 1.80 7.25
N PRO A 86 -2.61 2.79 7.55
CA PRO A 86 -4.06 2.68 7.32
C PRO A 86 -4.37 2.46 5.83
N ALA A 87 -5.24 1.49 5.52
CA ALA A 87 -5.58 1.13 4.14
C ALA A 87 -6.25 2.30 3.40
N GLU A 88 -7.07 3.07 4.12
CA GLU A 88 -7.76 4.26 3.64
C GLU A 88 -6.81 5.42 3.29
N ALA A 89 -5.59 5.43 3.83
CA ALA A 89 -4.57 6.43 3.53
C ALA A 89 -3.78 6.14 2.25
N ILE A 90 -3.96 4.95 1.65
CA ILE A 90 -3.24 4.53 0.45
C ILE A 90 -4.20 4.42 -0.74
N SER A 91 -3.85 5.04 -1.87
CA SER A 91 -4.50 4.81 -3.16
C SER A 91 -3.49 4.31 -4.19
N ILE A 92 -3.94 3.44 -5.08
CA ILE A 92 -3.13 2.93 -6.19
C ILE A 92 -3.66 3.53 -7.50
N LEU A 93 -2.78 4.17 -8.24
CA LEU A 93 -3.09 4.84 -9.50
C LEU A 93 -2.35 4.20 -10.66
N THR A 94 -2.94 4.29 -11.85
CA THR A 94 -2.28 3.90 -13.08
C THR A 94 -2.74 4.76 -14.26
N THR A 95 -2.00 4.74 -15.36
CA THR A 95 -2.31 5.50 -16.58
C THR A 95 -3.25 4.76 -17.54
N TYR A 96 -3.47 3.45 -17.34
CA TYR A 96 -4.24 2.61 -18.27
C TYR A 96 -5.32 1.77 -17.56
N ASN A 97 -6.50 1.66 -18.17
CA ASN A 97 -7.57 0.81 -17.65
C ASN A 97 -7.19 -0.68 -17.63
N GLY A 98 -6.37 -1.12 -18.59
CA GLY A 98 -5.88 -2.51 -18.62
C GLY A 98 -5.08 -2.86 -17.37
N GLN A 99 -4.18 -1.96 -16.99
CA GLN A 99 -3.42 -2.10 -15.76
C GLN A 99 -4.29 -1.97 -14.50
N LEU A 100 -5.33 -1.13 -14.52
CA LEU A 100 -6.27 -1.02 -13.39
C LEU A 100 -6.92 -2.37 -13.12
N ALA A 101 -7.43 -3.03 -14.17
CA ALA A 101 -8.00 -4.37 -14.05
C ALA A 101 -6.98 -5.37 -13.49
N LEU A 102 -5.77 -5.40 -14.05
CA LEU A 102 -4.71 -6.31 -13.59
C LEU A 102 -4.32 -6.09 -12.11
N ILE A 103 -4.11 -4.84 -11.70
CA ILE A 103 -3.81 -4.50 -10.30
C ILE A 103 -4.95 -4.95 -9.39
N SER A 104 -6.20 -4.72 -9.81
CA SER A 104 -7.39 -5.13 -9.07
C SER A 104 -7.43 -6.64 -8.90
N ASP A 105 -7.15 -7.41 -9.94
CA ASP A 105 -7.11 -8.88 -9.88
C ASP A 105 -6.02 -9.36 -8.92
N VAL A 106 -4.81 -8.80 -9.01
CA VAL A 106 -3.68 -9.17 -8.13
C VAL A 106 -3.99 -8.82 -6.67
N LEU A 107 -4.64 -7.69 -6.39
CA LEU A 107 -5.08 -7.32 -5.03
C LEU A 107 -6.11 -8.30 -4.48
N HIS A 108 -7.13 -8.66 -5.26
CA HIS A 108 -8.17 -9.60 -4.79
C HIS A 108 -7.58 -10.98 -4.51
N GLN A 109 -6.66 -11.45 -5.35
CA GLN A 109 -6.01 -12.75 -5.15
C GLN A 109 -5.09 -12.76 -3.93
N ARG A 110 -4.38 -11.65 -3.65
CA ARG A 110 -3.29 -11.63 -2.64
C ARG A 110 -3.65 -10.99 -1.31
N CYS A 111 -4.60 -10.05 -1.30
CA CYS A 111 -4.84 -9.16 -0.16
C CYS A 111 -6.28 -9.28 0.38
N ALA A 112 -7.29 -9.43 -0.47
CA ALA A 112 -8.69 -9.29 -0.06
C ALA A 112 -9.14 -10.32 1.00
N TRP A 113 -8.57 -11.52 1.00
CA TRP A 113 -8.89 -12.55 1.98
C TRP A 113 -8.25 -12.32 3.36
N ASN A 114 -7.26 -11.41 3.47
CA ASN A 114 -6.53 -11.14 4.71
C ASN A 114 -6.97 -9.81 5.32
N PRO A 115 -7.71 -9.81 6.45
CA PRO A 115 -8.18 -8.58 7.12
C PRO A 115 -7.04 -7.63 7.51
N ALA A 116 -5.88 -8.17 7.91
CA ALA A 116 -4.72 -7.36 8.28
C ALA A 116 -4.17 -6.53 7.10
N ILE A 117 -4.36 -6.99 5.85
CA ILE A 117 -3.95 -6.26 4.65
C ILE A 117 -5.11 -5.46 4.07
N GLY A 118 -6.26 -6.10 3.80
CA GLY A 118 -7.41 -5.45 3.21
C GLY A 118 -7.17 -4.92 1.79
N LEU A 119 -7.99 -3.95 1.37
CA LEU A 119 -7.93 -3.29 0.07
C LEU A 119 -7.60 -1.79 0.24
N PRO A 120 -6.88 -1.16 -0.70
CA PRO A 120 -6.58 0.26 -0.64
C PRO A 120 -7.87 1.08 -0.77
N LYS A 121 -7.83 2.36 -0.37
CA LYS A 121 -8.98 3.29 -0.51
C LYS A 121 -9.55 3.31 -1.94
N ALA A 122 -8.67 3.27 -2.92
CA ALA A 122 -9.05 3.29 -4.32
C ALA A 122 -7.96 2.66 -5.20
N VAL A 123 -8.41 2.01 -6.28
CA VAL A 123 -7.61 1.66 -7.45
C VAL A 123 -8.24 2.37 -8.65
N ALA A 124 -7.55 3.34 -9.23
CA ALA A 124 -8.13 4.21 -10.24
C ALA A 124 -7.12 4.62 -11.32
N THR A 125 -7.62 5.07 -12.47
CA THR A 125 -6.76 5.74 -13.44
C THR A 125 -6.47 7.17 -13.00
N VAL A 126 -5.33 7.72 -13.40
CA VAL A 126 -4.96 9.13 -13.12
C VAL A 126 -6.08 10.09 -13.57
N ASP A 127 -6.64 9.88 -14.77
CA ASP A 127 -7.71 10.71 -15.33
C ASP A 127 -8.99 10.64 -14.45
N LYS A 128 -9.37 9.44 -13.96
CA LYS A 128 -10.54 9.27 -13.09
C LYS A 128 -10.31 9.77 -11.65
N TYR A 129 -9.06 9.95 -11.22
CA TYR A 129 -8.70 10.41 -9.88
C TYR A 129 -8.47 11.93 -9.80
N GLN A 130 -8.86 12.66 -10.83
CA GLN A 130 -8.71 14.12 -10.88
C GLN A 130 -9.55 14.79 -9.77
N GLY A 131 -8.97 15.81 -9.12
CA GLY A 131 -9.60 16.49 -7.98
C GLY A 131 -9.49 15.75 -6.65
N MET A 132 -9.24 14.44 -6.67
CA MET A 132 -9.01 13.62 -5.47
C MET A 132 -7.55 13.66 -5.05
N GLN A 133 -7.27 13.32 -3.78
CA GLN A 133 -5.93 13.19 -3.22
C GLN A 133 -5.94 12.16 -2.10
N ASN A 134 -4.78 11.55 -1.83
CA ASN A 134 -4.59 10.69 -0.67
C ASN A 134 -3.22 10.92 -0.03
N ASP A 135 -3.01 10.38 1.16
CA ASP A 135 -1.74 10.53 1.87
C ASP A 135 -0.61 9.84 1.12
N TYR A 136 -0.84 8.60 0.69
CA TYR A 136 0.13 7.80 -0.04
C TYR A 136 -0.43 7.35 -1.40
N ILE A 137 0.36 7.56 -2.45
CA ILE A 137 0.03 7.17 -3.81
C ILE A 137 1.08 6.20 -4.32
N LEU A 138 0.63 5.03 -4.79
CA LEU A 138 1.44 4.11 -5.57
C LEU A 138 1.01 4.25 -7.04
N LEU A 139 1.93 4.59 -7.94
CA LEU A 139 1.61 4.91 -9.33
C LEU A 139 2.32 3.96 -10.29
N SER A 140 1.57 3.23 -11.12
CA SER A 140 2.13 2.41 -12.23
C SER A 140 2.02 3.15 -13.56
N LEU A 141 3.15 3.27 -14.28
CA LEU A 141 3.24 3.96 -15.58
C LEU A 141 3.04 3.01 -16.77
N VAL A 142 3.19 1.70 -16.56
CA VAL A 142 2.88 0.58 -17.47
C VAL A 142 3.82 0.45 -18.66
N ARG A 143 4.07 1.55 -19.37
CA ARG A 143 4.73 1.53 -20.67
C ARG A 143 6.23 1.26 -20.56
N THR A 144 6.73 0.50 -21.51
CA THR A 144 8.14 0.11 -21.67
C THR A 144 8.69 0.45 -23.05
N GLU A 145 7.84 0.58 -24.08
CA GLU A 145 8.26 0.90 -25.45
C GLU A 145 8.09 2.37 -25.82
N ARG A 146 6.94 2.96 -25.49
CA ARG A 146 6.59 4.34 -25.84
C ARG A 146 5.91 5.01 -24.66
N VAL A 147 6.31 6.26 -24.36
CA VAL A 147 5.81 7.04 -23.21
C VAL A 147 4.27 7.11 -23.16
N GLY A 148 3.61 7.17 -24.32
CA GLY A 148 2.16 7.14 -24.40
C GLY A 148 1.49 8.36 -23.78
N HIS A 149 0.37 8.16 -23.08
CA HIS A 149 -0.52 9.24 -22.63
C HIS A 149 0.11 10.18 -21.59
N ILE A 150 1.11 9.73 -20.84
CA ILE A 150 1.77 10.54 -19.80
C ILE A 150 2.72 11.60 -20.41
N ARG A 151 2.94 11.58 -21.72
CA ARG A 151 3.65 12.65 -22.45
C ARG A 151 2.93 13.99 -22.33
N ASP A 152 1.61 13.98 -22.13
CA ASP A 152 0.87 15.19 -21.79
C ASP A 152 1.28 15.66 -20.38
N VAL A 153 1.93 16.83 -20.34
CA VAL A 153 2.39 17.49 -19.11
C VAL A 153 1.25 17.66 -18.10
N ARG A 154 0.01 17.90 -18.55
CA ARG A 154 -1.14 18.02 -17.65
C ARG A 154 -1.41 16.71 -16.92
N ARG A 155 -1.40 15.58 -17.64
CA ARG A 155 -1.57 14.24 -17.05
C ARG A 155 -0.42 13.90 -16.10
N LEU A 156 0.81 14.22 -16.49
CA LEU A 156 1.98 14.04 -15.63
C LEU A 156 1.84 14.80 -14.31
N ILE A 157 1.45 16.08 -14.37
CA ILE A 157 1.23 16.92 -13.19
C ILE A 157 0.10 16.38 -12.32
N VAL A 158 -1.03 15.97 -12.92
CA VAL A 158 -2.12 15.35 -12.15
C VAL A 158 -1.58 14.13 -11.42
N ALA A 159 -0.85 13.23 -12.10
CA ALA A 159 -0.32 12.01 -11.52
C ALA A 159 0.60 12.27 -10.30
N VAL A 160 1.55 13.21 -10.41
CA VAL A 160 2.51 13.48 -9.32
C VAL A 160 1.99 14.40 -8.21
N SER A 161 0.78 14.97 -8.37
CA SER A 161 0.18 15.89 -7.39
C SER A 161 -0.94 15.26 -6.55
N ARG A 162 -1.19 13.95 -6.68
CA ARG A 162 -2.24 13.25 -5.92
C ARG A 162 -1.83 12.90 -4.49
N ALA A 163 -0.52 12.85 -4.21
CA ALA A 163 0.03 12.46 -2.92
C ALA A 163 0.21 13.65 -1.98
N ARG A 164 -0.14 13.47 -0.70
CA ARG A 164 0.12 14.46 0.35
C ARG A 164 1.43 14.18 1.10
N LEU A 165 1.69 12.91 1.41
CA LEU A 165 2.80 12.46 2.26
C LEU A 165 3.78 11.52 1.55
N GLY A 166 3.34 10.70 0.60
CA GLY A 166 4.28 9.87 -0.16
C GLY A 166 3.84 9.47 -1.55
N LEU A 167 4.81 9.46 -2.48
CA LEU A 167 4.60 9.10 -3.89
C LEU A 167 5.63 8.08 -4.37
N TYR A 168 5.17 6.88 -4.72
CA TYR A 168 6.05 5.82 -5.22
C TYR A 168 5.62 5.44 -6.63
N VAL A 169 6.48 5.72 -7.60
CA VAL A 169 6.21 5.56 -9.04
C VAL A 169 6.93 4.33 -9.54
N PHE A 170 6.24 3.45 -10.25
CA PHE A 170 6.76 2.24 -10.86
C PHE A 170 6.72 2.41 -12.38
N GLY A 171 7.85 2.14 -13.04
CA GLY A 171 7.93 2.28 -14.49
C GLY A 171 9.30 1.93 -15.04
N ARG A 172 9.43 1.93 -16.38
CA ARG A 172 10.71 1.74 -17.07
C ARG A 172 11.49 3.04 -17.10
N TRP A 173 12.56 3.12 -16.30
CA TRP A 173 13.36 4.36 -16.20
C TRP A 173 14.02 4.74 -17.53
N SER A 174 14.53 3.77 -18.29
CA SER A 174 15.15 4.03 -19.60
C SER A 174 14.20 4.68 -20.61
N LEU A 175 12.88 4.50 -20.44
CA LEU A 175 11.87 5.15 -21.26
C LEU A 175 11.54 6.55 -20.76
N PHE A 176 11.15 6.68 -19.49
CA PHE A 176 10.65 7.94 -18.96
C PHE A 176 11.76 8.92 -18.58
N GLY A 177 12.89 8.45 -18.04
CA GLY A 177 14.02 9.30 -17.67
C GLY A 177 14.66 10.03 -18.85
N ASN A 178 14.54 9.46 -20.06
CA ASN A 178 15.07 10.02 -21.32
C ASN A 178 14.05 10.89 -22.08
N CYS A 179 12.79 10.99 -21.62
CA CYS A 179 11.75 11.74 -22.30
C CYS A 179 11.79 13.23 -21.94
N ALA A 180 11.92 14.10 -22.95
CA ALA A 180 12.06 15.54 -22.78
C ALA A 180 10.88 16.18 -22.02
N GLU A 181 9.66 15.74 -22.30
CA GLU A 181 8.43 16.28 -21.70
C GLU A 181 8.31 15.93 -20.21
N THR A 182 8.83 14.77 -19.79
CA THR A 182 8.80 14.36 -18.38
C THR A 182 10.04 14.78 -17.60
N ARG A 183 11.08 15.25 -18.30
CA ARG A 183 12.39 15.64 -17.73
C ARG A 183 12.30 16.57 -16.51
N PRO A 184 11.42 17.60 -16.45
CA PRO A 184 11.34 18.46 -15.28
C PRO A 184 10.98 17.70 -13.99
N VAL A 185 10.12 16.69 -14.12
CA VAL A 185 9.73 15.80 -13.02
C VAL A 185 10.82 14.77 -12.74
N MET A 186 11.29 14.09 -13.80
CA MET A 186 12.25 12.99 -13.68
C MET A 186 13.60 13.44 -13.10
N ARG A 187 14.02 14.69 -13.31
CA ARG A 187 15.24 15.24 -12.68
C ARG A 187 15.20 15.18 -11.16
N ASN A 188 14.03 15.30 -10.54
CA ASN A 188 13.90 15.18 -9.09
C ASN A 188 13.96 13.72 -8.63
N PHE A 189 13.37 12.79 -9.39
CA PHE A 189 13.48 11.36 -9.13
C PHE A 189 14.92 10.85 -9.31
N ALA A 190 15.67 11.37 -10.29
CA ALA A 190 17.06 10.99 -10.56
C ALA A 190 18.03 11.30 -9.41
N LYS A 191 17.64 12.15 -8.45
CA LYS A 191 18.43 12.44 -7.25
C LYS A 191 18.40 11.31 -6.22
N ARG A 192 17.60 10.26 -6.46
CA ARG A 192 17.35 9.15 -5.54
C ARG A 192 17.62 7.82 -6.25
N PRO A 193 17.95 6.74 -5.53
CA PRO A 193 18.12 5.42 -6.12
C PRO A 193 16.86 4.98 -6.86
N LEU A 194 17.04 4.27 -7.98
CA LEU A 194 15.94 3.71 -8.77
C LEU A 194 15.47 2.34 -8.26
N GLN A 195 16.17 1.77 -7.29
CA GLN A 195 15.77 0.57 -6.57
C GLN A 195 15.04 1.00 -5.30
N LEU A 196 13.93 0.34 -4.98
CA LEU A 196 13.12 0.63 -3.78
C LEU A 196 14.01 0.58 -2.53
N ALA A 197 14.10 1.70 -1.82
CA ALA A 197 14.90 1.83 -0.61
C ALA A 197 14.00 1.74 0.63
N LEU A 198 14.20 0.68 1.42
CA LEU A 198 13.40 0.36 2.60
C LEU A 198 14.21 0.56 3.87
N GLN A 199 13.52 0.96 4.93
CA GLN A 199 14.04 0.95 6.30
C GLN A 199 13.46 -0.25 7.04
N LEU A 200 14.13 -1.40 6.95
CA LEU A 200 13.59 -2.66 7.48
C LEU A 200 13.50 -2.72 9.00
N ASP A 201 14.28 -1.86 9.69
CA ASP A 201 14.32 -1.75 11.15
C ASP A 201 13.07 -1.06 11.73
N GLU A 202 12.27 -0.38 10.89
CA GLU A 202 11.00 0.22 11.30
C GLU A 202 9.86 -0.81 11.15
N GLU A 203 9.38 -1.32 12.28
CA GLU A 203 8.32 -2.34 12.34
C GLU A 203 6.95 -1.76 12.72
N SER A 204 6.86 -0.45 12.95
CA SER A 204 5.64 0.26 13.36
C SER A 204 5.34 1.44 12.45
N PHE A 205 4.06 1.79 12.35
CA PHE A 205 3.58 2.96 11.63
C PHE A 205 3.99 4.29 12.31
N PHE A 206 4.42 4.25 13.56
CA PHE A 206 4.96 5.41 14.24
C PHE A 206 6.47 5.50 14.00
N THR A 207 6.91 6.60 13.39
CA THR A 207 8.35 6.92 13.24
C THR A 207 8.63 8.31 13.79
N THR A 208 9.76 8.46 14.46
CA THR A 208 10.33 9.75 14.88
C THR A 208 11.33 10.31 13.86
N ARG A 209 11.60 9.55 12.79
CA ARG A 209 12.54 9.97 11.74
C ARG A 209 11.96 11.17 11.00
N THR A 210 12.79 12.18 10.79
CA THR A 210 12.47 13.32 9.94
C THR A 210 12.99 13.10 8.52
N THR A 211 12.36 13.74 7.55
CA THR A 211 12.75 13.65 6.12
C THR A 211 14.17 14.16 5.80
N LEU A 212 14.87 14.78 6.78
CA LEU A 212 16.16 15.45 6.59
C LEU A 212 17.41 14.56 6.76
N LEU A 213 17.27 13.33 7.24
CA LEU A 213 18.41 12.44 7.50
C LEU A 213 18.09 11.01 7.05
N PHE A 214 18.76 10.54 6.00
CA PHE A 214 19.52 9.27 6.00
C PHE A 214 20.13 8.97 4.61
N LEU A 215 21.42 8.66 4.61
CA LEU A 215 22.20 8.11 3.50
C LEU A 215 22.52 6.65 3.84
N LEU A 216 22.36 5.77 2.84
CA LEU A 216 22.76 4.36 2.78
C LEU A 216 22.02 3.32 3.64
N ARG A 217 21.20 2.51 2.97
CA ARG A 217 21.34 1.05 2.84
C ARG A 217 20.44 0.55 1.69
N LEU A 218 21.05 0.07 0.61
CA LEU A 218 20.36 -0.55 -0.52
C LEU A 218 20.54 -2.08 -0.40
N LEU A 219 19.45 -2.82 -0.23
CA LEU A 219 19.43 -4.27 -0.46
C LEU A 219 18.42 -4.56 -1.58
N PRO A 220 18.85 -5.05 -2.75
CA PRO A 220 17.94 -5.49 -3.78
C PRO A 220 17.33 -6.85 -3.42
N THR A 221 16.19 -7.15 -4.05
CA THR A 221 15.65 -8.49 -4.38
C THR A 221 14.95 -9.38 -3.35
N ARG A 222 14.47 -8.91 -2.19
CA ARG A 222 13.62 -9.76 -1.31
C ARG A 222 12.29 -9.18 -0.83
N LEU A 223 11.73 -8.17 -1.50
CA LEU A 223 10.41 -7.62 -1.10
C LEU A 223 9.33 -8.71 -1.07
N PHE A 224 9.25 -9.56 -2.10
CA PHE A 224 8.26 -10.65 -2.15
C PHE A 224 8.45 -11.70 -1.06
N LEU A 225 9.69 -12.07 -0.76
CA LEU A 225 9.99 -13.05 0.29
C LEU A 225 9.70 -12.45 1.67
N LEU A 226 10.07 -11.18 1.89
CA LEU A 226 9.82 -10.47 3.15
C LEU A 226 8.33 -10.34 3.42
N VAL A 227 7.55 -9.93 2.41
CA VAL A 227 6.08 -9.84 2.53
C VAL A 227 5.49 -11.23 2.83
N ARG A 228 5.96 -12.29 2.16
CA ARG A 228 5.50 -13.67 2.45
C ARG A 228 5.88 -14.14 3.86
N LEU A 229 7.08 -13.85 4.33
CA LEU A 229 7.54 -14.20 5.67
C LEU A 229 6.73 -13.46 6.74
N ARG A 230 6.54 -12.15 6.57
CA ARG A 230 5.76 -11.31 7.50
C ARG A 230 4.28 -11.67 7.50
N ALA A 231 3.67 -11.91 6.35
CA ALA A 231 2.28 -12.36 6.28
C ALA A 231 2.06 -13.73 6.93
N ARG A 232 3.08 -14.62 6.92
CA ARG A 232 3.04 -15.88 7.67
C ARG A 232 3.16 -15.63 9.18
N GLN A 233 4.07 -14.75 9.61
CA GLN A 233 4.26 -14.40 11.02
C GLN A 233 3.00 -13.75 11.63
N ALA A 234 2.33 -12.86 10.91
CA ALA A 234 1.07 -12.24 11.35
C ALA A 234 -0.04 -13.30 11.56
N LYS A 235 -0.18 -14.26 10.63
CA LYS A 235 -1.13 -15.37 10.78
C LYS A 235 -0.84 -16.28 11.98
N THR A 236 0.43 -16.52 12.28
CA THR A 236 0.82 -17.33 13.46
C THR A 236 0.60 -16.59 14.77
N GLY A 237 0.74 -15.26 14.79
CA GLY A 237 0.43 -14.43 15.97
C GLY A 237 -1.08 -14.43 16.29
N GLU A 238 -1.92 -14.18 15.28
CA GLU A 238 -3.39 -14.23 15.45
C GLU A 238 -3.88 -15.61 15.91
N ALA A 239 -3.29 -16.70 15.40
CA ALA A 239 -3.63 -18.06 15.82
C ALA A 239 -3.12 -18.45 17.22
N GLN A 240 -2.17 -17.70 17.79
CA GLN A 240 -1.71 -17.86 19.16
C GLN A 240 -2.57 -17.04 20.14
N ASP A 241 -2.94 -15.81 19.77
CA ASP A 241 -3.86 -14.98 20.55
C ASP A 241 -5.27 -15.60 20.65
N GLU A 242 -5.81 -16.15 19.56
CA GLU A 242 -7.10 -16.90 19.59
C GLU A 242 -7.04 -18.15 20.49
N LYS A 243 -5.87 -18.79 20.61
CA LYS A 243 -5.68 -19.96 21.49
C LYS A 243 -5.50 -19.58 22.95
N GLU A 244 -4.97 -18.40 23.26
CA GLU A 244 -4.91 -17.87 24.62
C GLU A 244 -6.29 -17.37 25.08
N GLU A 245 -7.06 -16.74 24.19
CA GLU A 245 -8.43 -16.30 24.47
C GLU A 245 -9.40 -17.49 24.67
N MET A 246 -9.23 -18.59 23.92
CA MET A 246 -9.95 -19.86 24.17
C MET A 246 -9.50 -20.60 25.44
N LYS A 247 -8.29 -20.34 25.97
CA LYS A 247 -7.83 -20.91 27.25
C LYS A 247 -8.30 -20.10 28.46
N GLY A 248 -8.54 -18.79 28.30
CA GLY A 248 -9.08 -17.92 29.35
C GLY A 248 -10.57 -18.10 29.66
N SER A 249 -11.31 -18.84 28.82
CA SER A 249 -12.77 -19.03 28.92
C SER A 249 -13.22 -20.38 29.50
N ARG A 250 -12.31 -21.19 30.06
CA ARG A 250 -12.66 -22.42 30.80
C ARG A 250 -12.33 -22.29 32.28
N SER A 251 -13.31 -21.82 33.06
CA SER A 251 -13.36 -21.99 34.52
C SER A 251 -13.97 -23.37 34.87
N PRO A 252 -13.55 -24.01 35.97
CA PRO A 252 -14.04 -25.34 36.35
C PRO A 252 -15.30 -25.25 37.22
N GLU A 253 -16.43 -25.74 36.73
CA GLU A 253 -17.59 -26.08 37.58
C GLU A 253 -17.74 -27.60 37.64
N GLU A 254 -17.24 -28.21 38.72
CA GLU A 254 -17.65 -29.54 39.15
C GLU A 254 -17.90 -29.59 40.66
N SER A 255 -18.94 -30.35 41.01
CA SER A 255 -19.37 -30.81 42.33
C SER A 255 -20.32 -29.91 43.13
N LYS A 256 -21.63 -30.14 42.92
CA LYS A 256 -22.64 -30.33 43.99
C LYS A 256 -23.95 -30.78 43.35
N ASN A 257 -24.27 -32.06 43.44
CA ASN A 257 -25.64 -32.56 43.58
C ASN A 257 -25.63 -34.08 43.79
N GLY A 258 -25.78 -34.49 45.05
CA GLY A 258 -25.84 -35.88 45.45
C GLY A 258 -26.66 -36.05 46.71
N THR A 259 -27.90 -35.57 46.72
CA THR A 259 -28.89 -35.95 47.75
C THR A 259 -30.32 -35.74 47.26
N GLU A 260 -31.21 -36.65 47.66
CA GLU A 260 -32.68 -36.53 47.67
C GLU A 260 -33.48 -36.88 46.40
N LYS A 261 -33.68 -38.19 46.16
CA LYS A 261 -34.96 -38.71 45.65
C LYS A 261 -35.34 -40.01 46.36
N LYS A 262 -36.00 -39.89 47.51
CA LYS A 262 -36.77 -40.97 48.16
C LYS A 262 -38.00 -40.40 48.87
N THR A 263 -39.05 -40.04 48.13
CA THR A 263 -40.42 -40.03 48.68
C THR A 263 -41.45 -39.94 47.56
N HIS A 264 -42.09 -41.07 47.24
CA HIS A 264 -43.55 -41.22 47.08
C HIS A 264 -43.85 -42.53 46.34
N ARG A 265 -44.07 -43.56 47.16
CA ARG A 265 -44.77 -44.78 46.79
C ARG A 265 -46.21 -44.60 47.30
N GLN A 266 -47.16 -45.18 46.56
CA GLN A 266 -48.60 -45.32 46.85
C GLN A 266 -49.51 -44.19 46.36
N GLN A 267 -50.20 -44.42 45.23
CA GLN A 267 -51.59 -44.88 45.21
C GLN A 267 -52.12 -44.86 43.75
N ALA A 268 -52.26 -46.03 43.12
CA ALA A 268 -53.22 -46.25 42.01
C ALA A 268 -53.30 -47.76 41.67
N LYS A 269 -54.00 -48.53 42.52
CA LYS A 269 -54.55 -49.86 42.16
C LYS A 269 -55.91 -50.03 42.82
N LYS A 270 -56.98 -49.76 42.06
CA LYS A 270 -58.40 -50.13 42.21
C LYS A 270 -59.11 -49.34 41.10
N ARG A 271 -59.88 -49.85 40.15
CA ARG A 271 -60.55 -51.13 39.89
C ARG A 271 -60.94 -51.15 38.39
N ARG A 272 -60.67 -52.27 37.72
CA ARG A 272 -61.47 -52.92 36.65
C ARG A 272 -61.39 -54.41 37.05
N LYS A 273 -62.42 -55.24 37.27
CA LYS A 273 -63.78 -55.35 36.73
C LYS A 273 -63.84 -55.02 35.25
#